data_AF-A0A661RG03-F1
#
_entry.id   AF-A0A661RG03-F1
#
_cell.length_a   1.000
_cell.length_b   1.000
_cell.length_c   1.000
_cell.angle_alpha   90.00
_cell.angle_beta   90.00
_cell.angle_gamma   90.00
#
_symmetry.space_group_name_H-M   'P 1'
#
loop_
_entity.id
_entity.type
_entity.pdbx_description
1 polymer ?
#
loop_
_entity_poly.entity_id
_entity_poly.type
_entity_poly.pdbx_seq_one_letter_code
_entity_poly.pdbx_strand_id
1 'polypeptide(L)' 'MRKKIAFLFPGQGSQTVGMGLDLYQEYDFVREIFDMVDEVTKKH' A
#
# COMPACT_ATOMS: atom_id res chain seq x y z
N MET A 1 2.12 -30.34 11.64
CA MET A 1 1.59 -29.93 10.32
C MET A 1 1.66 -28.41 10.21
N ARG A 2 2.17 -27.86 9.10
CA ARG A 2 2.23 -26.40 8.87
C ARG A 2 0.84 -25.90 8.46
N LYS A 3 0.33 -24.84 9.08
CA LYS A 3 -0.95 -24.23 8.69
C LYS A 3 -0.84 -23.67 7.26
N LYS A 4 -1.88 -23.90 6.44
CA LYS A 4 -2.03 -23.23 5.14
C LYS A 4 -2.67 -21.87 5.37
N ILE A 5 -2.00 -20.81 4.92
CA ILE A 5 -2.47 -19.42 5.03
C ILE A 5 -2.80 -18.94 3.62
N ALA A 6 -3.93 -18.25 3.49
CA ALA A 6 -4.32 -17.55 2.27
C ALA A 6 -4.47 -16.06 2.58
N PHE A 7 -4.04 -15.21 1.65
CA PHE A 7 -4.19 -13.75 1.73
C PHE A 7 -5.32 -13.33 0.78
N LEU A 8 -6.23 -12.50 1.28
CA LEU A 8 -7.31 -11.91 0.50
C LEU A 8 -7.17 -10.39 0.57
N PHE A 9 -7.22 -9.74 -0.59
CA PHE A 9 -7.09 -8.29 -0.69
C PHE A 9 -8.48 -7.68 -0.99
N PRO A 10 -8.94 -6.71 -0.18
CA PRO A 10 -10.25 -6.09 -0.37
C PRO A 10 -10.32 -5.26 -1.66
N GLY A 11 -11.52 -5.16 -2.23
CA GLY A 11 -11.78 -4.39 -3.45
C GLY A 11 -12.13 -2.93 -3.21
N GLN A 12 -12.61 -2.27 -4.27
CA GLN A 12 -13.08 -0.89 -4.26
C GLN A 12 -14.19 -0.67 -3.23
N GLY A 13 -14.22 0.52 -2.62
CA GLY A 13 -15.16 0.89 -1.56
C GLY A 13 -14.60 0.78 -0.14
N SER A 14 -13.44 0.14 0.03
CA SER A 14 -12.76 0.01 1.33
C SER A 14 -11.79 1.16 1.63
N GLN A 15 -11.59 2.09 0.70
CA GLN A 15 -10.64 3.18 0.84
C GLN A 15 -11.12 4.26 1.81
N THR A 16 -10.16 4.88 2.51
CA THR A 16 -10.39 6.03 3.39
C THR A 16 -9.29 7.07 3.20
N VAL A 17 -9.58 8.33 3.55
CA VAL A 17 -8.58 9.41 3.53
C VAL A 17 -7.50 9.09 4.56
N GLY A 18 -6.22 9.14 4.14
CA GLY A 18 -5.08 8.81 4.99
C GLY A 18 -4.74 7.32 5.07
N MET A 19 -5.43 6.44 4.33
CA MET A 19 -5.11 5.01 4.29
C MET A 19 -3.65 4.77 3.90
N GLY A 20 -2.93 4.00 4.71
CA GLY A 20 -1.52 3.65 4.48
C GLY A 20 -0.52 4.70 4.97
N LEU A 21 -0.96 5.84 5.52
CA LEU A 21 -0.06 6.91 5.98
C LEU A 21 0.89 6.45 7.10
N ASP A 22 0.39 5.71 8.10
CA ASP A 22 1.23 5.23 9.20
C ASP A 22 2.32 4.28 8.68
N LEU A 23 1.98 3.42 7.72
CA LEU A 23 2.95 2.52 7.08
C LEU A 23 4.00 3.27 6.27
N TYR A 24 3.58 4.33 5.56
CA TYR A 24 4.50 5.21 4.84
C TYR A 24 5.47 5.90 5.81
N GLN A 25 4.99 6.37 6.96
CA GLN A 25 5.84 7.04 7.95
C GLN A 25 6.82 6.07 8.64
N GLU A 26 6.40 4.84 8.91
CA GLU A 26 7.18 3.88 9.70
C GLU A 26 8.18 3.07 8.85
N TYR A 27 7.85 2.72 7.62
CA TYR A 27 8.62 1.76 6.83
C TYR A 27 9.20 2.36 5.54
N ASP A 28 10.53 2.36 5.44
CA ASP A 28 11.27 2.90 4.29
C ASP A 28 10.82 2.29 2.95
N PHE A 29 10.67 0.97 2.89
CA PHE A 29 10.24 0.28 1.66
C PHE A 29 8.82 0.67 1.21
N VAL A 30 7.95 1.06 2.16
CA VAL A 30 6.60 1.54 1.81
C VAL A 30 6.72 2.90 1.15
N ARG A 31 7.58 3.79 1.66
CA ARG A 31 7.83 5.08 1.01
C ARG A 31 8.34 4.93 -0.40
N GLU A 32 9.34 4.09 -0.59
CA GLU A 32 9.91 3.81 -1.93
C GLU A 32 8.84 3.36 -2.94
N ILE A 33 7.90 2.50 -2.52
CA ILE A 33 6.81 2.04 -3.38
C ILE A 33 5.86 3.20 -3.73
N PHE A 34 5.46 4.00 -2.74
CA PHE A 34 4.55 5.14 -2.98
C PHE A 34 5.21 6.21 -3.85
N ASP A 35 6.48 6.54 -3.59
CA ASP A 35 7.24 7.53 -4.35
C ASP A 35 7.42 7.07 -5.81
N MET A 36 7.69 5.77 -6.05
CA MET A 36 7.73 5.20 -7.40
C MET A 36 6.40 5.39 -8.15
N VAL A 37 5.27 5.14 -7.49
CA VAL A 37 3.95 5.30 -8.10
C VAL A 37 3.68 6.77 -8.42
N ASP A 38 4.04 7.69 -7.52
CA ASP A 38 3.90 9.12 -7.73
C ASP A 38 4.71 9.57 -8.97
N GLU A 39 5.97 9.14 -9.10
CA GLU A 39 6.81 9.43 -10.28
C GLU A 39 6.21 8.92 -11.59
N VAL A 40 5.64 7.71 -11.62
CA VAL A 40 5.05 7.12 -12.83
C VAL A 40 3.69 7.74 -13.19
N THR A 41 2.94 8.21 -12.19
CA THR A 41 1.55 8.67 -12.37
C THR A 41 1.39 10.18 -12.42
N LYS A 42 2.45 10.95 -12.13
CA LYS A 42 2.50 12.40 -12.30
C LYS A 42 2.07 12.78 -13.71
N LYS A 43 0.87 13.36 -13.83
CA LYS A 43 0.43 14.05 -15.04
C LYS A 43 1.20 15.37 -15.15
N HIS A 44 1.82 15.60 -16.32
CA HIS A 44 2.26 16.93 -16.74
C HIS A 44 1.07 17.88 -16.90
#